data_AF-A0A075FR63-F1
#
_entry.id   AF-A0A075FR63-F1
#
_cell.length_a   1.000
_cell.length_b   1.000
_cell.length_c   1.000
_cell.angle_alpha   90.00
_cell.angle_beta   90.00
_cell.angle_gamma   90.00
#
_symmetry.space_group_name_H-M   'P 1'
#
loop_
_entity.id
_entity.type
_entity.pdbx_description
1 polymer ?
#
loop_
_entity_poly.entity_id
_entity_poly.type
_entity_poly.pdbx_seq_one_letter_code
_entity_poly.pdbx_strand_id
1 'polypeptide(L)'
;MEKIEYTGTVFLLDHKYPEPLLNHSIKKLEDHGIKKEDITITDSPEKPKIGDIVVEVFPYHLEIARVRTIRNDSFISGSIMTVELKADADGKYID
;
A
#
# COMPACT_ATOMS: atom_id res chain seq x y z
N MET A 1 6.84 -11.62 10.15
CA MET A 1 5.80 -11.09 9.25
C MET A 1 6.07 -11.67 7.88
N GLU A 2 5.03 -12.01 7.12
CA GLU A 2 5.21 -12.45 5.73
C GLU A 2 5.83 -11.32 4.91
N LYS A 3 6.70 -11.66 3.95
CA LYS A 3 7.31 -10.64 3.09
C LYS A 3 6.46 -10.45 1.85
N ILE A 4 6.27 -9.20 1.44
CA ILE A 4 5.66 -8.88 0.15
C ILE A 4 6.71 -9.08 -0.93
N GLU A 5 6.51 -10.04 -1.83
CA GLU A 5 7.33 -10.15 -3.02
C GLU A 5 6.88 -9.13 -4.07
N TYR A 6 7.81 -8.29 -4.50
CA TYR A 6 7.59 -7.26 -5.51
C TYR A 6 8.82 -7.07 -6.40
N THR A 7 8.59 -6.71 -7.65
CA THR A 7 9.63 -6.40 -8.64
C THR A 7 9.21 -5.14 -9.39
N GLY A 8 9.16 -4.01 -8.70
CA GLY A 8 8.61 -2.79 -9.28
C GLY A 8 8.29 -1.72 -8.26
N THR A 9 7.47 -0.78 -8.68
CA THR A 9 7.04 0.34 -7.83
C THR A 9 5.91 -0.12 -6.91
N VAL A 10 5.91 0.40 -5.69
CA VAL A 10 4.81 0.25 -4.74
C VAL A 10 4.04 1.55 -4.71
N PHE A 11 2.81 1.55 -5.22
CA PHE A 11 1.93 2.70 -5.15
C PHE A 11 1.14 2.67 -3.84
N LEU A 12 1.39 3.61 -2.95
CA LEU A 12 0.57 3.84 -1.76
C LEU A 12 -0.51 4.85 -2.10
N LEU A 13 -1.77 4.42 -2.09
CA LEU A 13 -2.88 5.28 -2.46
C LEU A 13 -3.19 6.26 -1.34
N ASP A 14 -3.03 7.56 -1.62
CA ASP A 14 -3.34 8.64 -0.70
C ASP A 14 -4.51 9.48 -1.20
N HIS A 15 -5.64 9.41 -0.49
CA HIS A 15 -6.83 10.21 -0.74
C HIS A 15 -6.94 11.41 0.20
N LYS A 16 -5.79 11.99 0.58
CA LYS A 16 -5.63 13.04 1.61
C LYS A 16 -5.86 12.50 3.01
N TYR A 17 -5.29 11.34 3.29
CA TYR A 17 -5.36 10.73 4.60
C TYR A 17 -4.55 11.53 5.63
N PRO A 18 -4.90 11.43 6.93
CA PRO A 18 -4.09 12.03 7.99
C PRO A 18 -2.65 11.50 7.95
N GLU A 19 -1.66 12.39 8.13
CA GLU A 19 -0.24 12.01 8.18
C GLU A 19 0.07 10.83 9.13
N PRO A 20 -0.55 10.73 10.33
CA PRO A 20 -0.31 9.58 11.21
C PRO A 20 -0.67 8.23 10.58
N LEU A 21 -1.75 8.18 9.79
CA LEU A 21 -2.16 6.97 9.08
C LEU A 21 -1.14 6.64 7.99
N LEU A 22 -0.81 7.60 7.11
CA LEU A 22 0.18 7.37 6.04
C LEU A 22 1.54 6.92 6.58
N ASN A 23 2.03 7.58 7.63
CA ASN A 23 3.31 7.23 8.25
C ASN A 23 3.29 5.82 8.84
N HIS A 24 2.18 5.44 9.48
CA HIS A 24 2.03 4.09 10.00
C HIS A 24 1.91 3.05 8.88
N SER A 25 1.20 3.35 7.80
CA SER A 25 1.10 2.50 6.61
C SER A 25 2.47 2.22 6.01
N ILE A 26 3.28 3.27 5.79
CA ILE A 26 4.65 3.13 5.26
C ILE A 26 5.49 2.24 6.16
N LYS A 27 5.44 2.46 7.48
CA LYS A 27 6.16 1.64 8.44
C LYS A 27 5.76 0.16 8.35
N LYS A 28 4.45 -0.13 8.28
CA LYS A 28 3.97 -1.51 8.12
C LYS A 28 4.42 -2.14 6.81
N LEU A 29 4.52 -1.38 5.72
CA LEU A 29 5.09 -1.88 4.46
C LEU A 29 6.59 -2.21 4.59
N GLU A 30 7.35 -1.36 5.31
CA GLU A 30 8.76 -1.61 5.62
C GLU A 30 8.95 -2.91 6.44
N ASP A 31 8.07 -3.16 7.42
CA ASP A 31 8.08 -4.40 8.20
C ASP A 31 7.82 -5.65 7.34
N HIS A 32 7.12 -5.51 6.22
CA HIS A 32 6.88 -6.56 5.22
C HIS A 32 7.94 -6.59 4.11
N GLY A 33 9.02 -5.84 4.26
CA GLY A 33 10.19 -5.87 3.38
C GLY A 33 10.11 -4.96 2.16
N ILE A 34 9.14 -4.05 2.08
CA ILE A 34 9.11 -3.01 1.05
C ILE A 34 10.04 -1.88 1.45
N LYS A 35 10.96 -1.49 0.58
CA LYS A 35 11.82 -0.34 0.85
C LYS A 35 11.06 0.96 0.65
N LYS A 36 11.27 1.92 1.54
CA LYS A 36 10.67 3.26 1.44
C LYS A 36 10.97 3.98 0.13
N GLU A 37 12.17 3.77 -0.45
CA GLU A 37 12.58 4.33 -1.73
C GLU A 37 11.77 3.82 -2.93
N ASP A 38 11.13 2.65 -2.81
CA ASP A 38 10.29 2.05 -3.84
C ASP A 38 8.82 2.50 -3.73
N ILE A 39 8.45 3.23 -2.66
CA ILE A 39 7.08 3.69 -2.40
C ILE A 39 6.83 5.03 -3.10
N THR A 40 5.85 5.04 -4.00
CA THR A 40 5.29 6.26 -4.58
C THR A 40 3.93 6.54 -3.94
N ILE A 41 3.82 7.67 -3.25
CA ILE A 41 2.54 8.15 -2.69
C ILE A 41 1.80 8.91 -3.78
N THR A 42 0.58 8.49 -4.10
CA THR A 42 -0.23 9.11 -5.17
C THR A 42 -1.70 8.78 -4.96
N ASP A 43 -2.61 9.62 -5.45
CA ASP A 43 -4.03 9.32 -5.53
C ASP A 43 -4.40 8.52 -6.78
N SER A 44 -3.55 8.58 -7.82
CA SER A 44 -3.78 7.98 -9.13
C SER A 44 -2.46 7.53 -9.78
N PRO A 45 -2.15 6.22 -9.76
CA PRO A 45 -0.96 5.69 -10.43
C PRO A 45 -1.00 5.97 -11.95
N GLU A 46 -0.12 6.85 -12.45
CA GLU A 46 -0.17 7.29 -13.86
C GLU A 46 0.33 6.22 -14.86
N LYS A 47 1.33 5.41 -14.49
CA LYS A 47 1.96 4.41 -15.38
C LYS A 47 2.29 3.10 -14.65
N PRO A 48 1.31 2.45 -14.01
CA PRO A 48 1.55 1.17 -13.35
C PRO A 48 1.93 0.10 -14.39
N LYS A 49 2.71 -0.88 -13.96
CA LYS A 49 3.14 -2.04 -14.74
C LYS A 49 2.52 -3.31 -14.15
N ILE A 50 2.36 -4.33 -14.98
CA ILE A 50 1.99 -5.66 -14.49
C ILE A 50 3.07 -6.12 -13.50
N GLY A 51 2.63 -6.56 -12.32
CA GLY A 51 3.50 -6.94 -11.21
C GLY A 51 3.75 -5.85 -10.17
N ASP A 52 3.47 -4.58 -10.46
CA ASP A 52 3.54 -3.52 -9.46
C ASP A 52 2.55 -3.78 -8.31
N ILE A 53 2.90 -3.28 -7.13
CA ILE A 53 2.06 -3.36 -5.95
C ILE A 53 1.26 -2.07 -5.83
N VAL A 54 -0.02 -2.21 -5.53
CA VAL A 54 -0.92 -1.11 -5.19
C VAL A 54 -1.43 -1.37 -3.78
N VAL A 55 -1.26 -0.38 -2.92
CA VAL A 55 -1.63 -0.44 -1.51
C VAL A 55 -2.79 0.52 -1.29
N GLU A 56 -3.95 -0.05 -0.99
CA GLU A 56 -5.13 0.71 -0.60
C GLU A 56 -5.14 0.89 0.92
N VAL A 57 -5.33 2.13 1.37
CA VAL A 57 -5.21 2.49 2.79
C VAL A 57 -6.60 2.59 3.41
N PHE A 58 -6.87 1.74 4.40
CA PHE A 58 -8.06 1.83 5.25
C PHE A 58 -7.65 2.19 6.69
N PRO A 59 -8.57 2.71 7.52
CA PRO A 59 -8.25 3.08 8.90
C PRO A 59 -7.77 1.92 9.79
N TYR A 60 -8.06 0.67 9.44
CA TYR A 60 -7.74 -0.51 10.27
C TYR A 60 -6.94 -1.58 9.54
N HIS A 61 -6.65 -1.39 8.26
CA HIS A 61 -5.83 -2.32 7.48
C HIS A 61 -5.29 -1.66 6.21
N LEU A 62 -4.28 -2.28 5.63
CA LEU A 62 -3.84 -2.05 4.26
C LEU A 62 -4.29 -3.22 3.41
N GLU A 63 -4.87 -2.93 2.26
CA GLU A 63 -5.10 -3.95 1.24
C GLU A 63 -3.97 -3.90 0.23
N ILE A 64 -3.18 -4.97 0.18
CA ILE A 64 -2.06 -5.10 -0.74
C ILE A 64 -2.55 -5.87 -1.96
N ALA A 65 -2.56 -5.21 -3.10
CA ALA A 65 -2.96 -5.80 -4.37
C ALA A 65 -1.81 -5.76 -5.37
N ARG A 66 -1.78 -6.74 -6.28
CA ARG A 66 -0.81 -6.79 -7.38
C ARG A 66 -1.50 -6.50 -8.69
N VAL A 67 -0.94 -5.64 -9.51
CA VAL A 67 -1.43 -5.38 -10.88
C VAL A 67 -1.29 -6.64 -11.72
N ARG A 68 -2.41 -7.13 -12.26
CA ARG A 68 -2.48 -8.35 -13.09
C ARG A 68 -2.59 -8.04 -14.57
N THR A 69 -3.33 -6.99 -14.92
CA THR A 69 -3.62 -6.62 -16.31
C THR A 69 -3.70 -5.11 -16.45
N ILE A 70 -3.30 -4.59 -17.61
CA ILE A 70 -3.47 -3.19 -18.01
C ILE A 70 -4.32 -3.16 -19.29
N ARG A 71 -5.34 -2.31 -19.32
CA ARG A 71 -6.23 -2.09 -20.47
C ARG A 71 -6.71 -0.65 -20.49
N ASN A 72 -6.59 0.00 -21.65
CA ASN A 72 -7.12 1.36 -21.90
C ASN A 72 -6.76 2.35 -20.76
N ASP A 73 -5.47 2.43 -20.42
CA ASP A 73 -4.94 3.27 -19.34
C ASP A 73 -5.49 2.99 -17.93
N SER A 74 -6.26 1.92 -17.76
CA SER A 74 -6.68 1.39 -16.47
C SER A 74 -5.90 0.12 -16.14
N PHE A 75 -5.72 -0.14 -14.85
CA PHE A 75 -5.15 -1.40 -14.37
C PHE A 75 -6.18 -2.20 -13.58
N ILE A 76 -6.07 -3.52 -13.63
CA ILE A 76 -6.82 -4.45 -12.80
C ILE A 76 -5.82 -5.09 -11.85
N SER A 77 -5.97 -4.83 -10.56
CA SER A 77 -5.21 -5.49 -9.51
C SER A 77 -6.06 -6.56 -8.85
N GLY A 78 -5.39 -7.51 -8.19
CA GLY A 78 -6.05 -8.46 -7.31
C GLY A 78 -5.32 -8.51 -5.98
N SER A 79 -6.10 -8.55 -4.90
CA SER A 79 -5.58 -8.71 -3.55
C SER A 79 -4.63 -9.90 -3.46
N ILE A 80 -3.53 -9.71 -2.73
CA ILE A 80 -2.56 -10.73 -2.39
C ILE A 80 -2.40 -10.89 -0.88
N MET A 81 -2.66 -9.83 -0.10
CA MET A 81 -2.66 -9.88 1.35
C MET A 81 -3.33 -8.64 1.96
N THR A 82 -3.78 -8.80 3.20
CA THR A 82 -4.29 -7.72 4.04
C THR A 82 -3.38 -7.57 5.26
N VAL A 83 -2.95 -6.34 5.57
CA VAL A 83 -2.12 -6.03 6.73
C VAL A 83 -2.93 -5.24 7.74
N GLU A 84 -3.16 -5.79 8.92
CA GLU A 84 -3.90 -5.07 9.97
C GLU A 84 -3.10 -3.85 10.49
N LEU A 85 -3.83 -2.74 10.69
CA LEU A 85 -3.35 -1.56 11.40
C LEU A 85 -4.02 -1.51 12.76
N LYS A 86 -3.23 -1.32 13.81
CA LYS A 86 -3.74 -1.23 15.18
C LYS A 86 -3.73 0.21 15.63
N ALA A 87 -4.73 0.57 16.42
CA ALA A 87 -4.78 1.84 17.13
C ALA A 87 -5.08 1.59 18.61
N ASP A 88 -4.59 2.48 19.47
CA ASP A 88 -4.96 2.50 20.88
C ASP A 88 -6.38 3.08 21.10
N ALA A 89 -6.79 3.18 22.36
CA ALA A 89 -8.10 3.71 22.73
C ALA A 89 -8.31 5.19 22.33
N ASP A 90 -7.22 5.94 22.12
CA ASP A 90 -7.24 7.33 21.70
C ASP A 90 -7.18 7.49 20.16
N GLY A 91 -7.18 6.37 19.42
CA GLY A 91 -7.12 6.35 17.97
C GLY A 91 -5.72 6.59 17.39
N LYS A 92 -4.68 6.50 18.22
CA LYS A 92 -3.30 6.64 17.77
C LYS A 92 -2.79 5.29 17.28
N TYR A 93 -2.24 5.28 16.06
CA TYR A 93 -1.69 4.06 15.47
C TYR A 93 -0.48 3.54 16.27
N ILE A 94 -0.49 2.22 16.52
CA ILE A 94 0.50 1.49 17.32
C ILE A 94 0.93 0.21 16.59
N ASP A 95 2.12 -0.30 16.91
CA ASP A 95 2.64 -1.52 16.29
C ASP A 95 2.09 -2.83 16.85
#